data_AF-A0AAU3YWC3-F1
#
_entry.id   AF-A0AAU3YWC3-F1
#
_cell.length_a   1.000
_cell.length_b   1.000
_cell.length_c   1.000
_cell.angle_alpha   90.00
_cell.angle_beta   90.00
_cell.angle_gamma   90.00
#
_symmetry.space_group_name_H-M   'P 1'
#
loop_
_entity.id
_entity.type
_entity.pdbx_description
1 polymer ?
#
loop_
_entity_poly.entity_id
_entity_poly.type
_entity_poly.pdbx_seq_one_letter_code
_entity_poly.pdbx_strand_id
1 'polypeptide(L)'
;MDEATSTAPPVVGRVGRGWLQLPADAGAGAFANQLKRALHTIECRELGPEAARQRFGQFADVQEGHVFLSLVPERLLARHPEHAELRDLIRAIGERGPAVNVTLVSSMT
;
A
#
# COMPACT_ATOMS: atom_id res chain seq x y z
N MET A 1 -16.68 -43.11 -2.63
CA MET A 1 -15.72 -42.52 -1.67
C MET A 1 -15.19 -41.29 -2.34
N ASP A 2 -15.92 -40.21 -2.13
CA ASP A 2 -15.75 -38.92 -2.79
C ASP A 2 -14.71 -38.12 -2.01
N GLU A 3 -13.57 -37.83 -2.63
CA GLU A 3 -12.58 -36.92 -2.08
C GLU A 3 -12.86 -35.52 -2.64
N ALA A 4 -13.17 -34.60 -1.73
CA ALA A 4 -13.65 -33.27 -2.00
C ALA A 4 -12.64 -32.45 -2.82
N THR A 5 -13.04 -32.12 -4.05
CA THR A 5 -12.47 -31.00 -4.80
C THR A 5 -12.74 -29.73 -4.00
N SER A 6 -11.71 -29.22 -3.34
CA SER A 6 -11.75 -27.91 -2.68
C SER A 6 -11.67 -26.82 -3.75
N THR A 7 -12.82 -26.52 -4.35
CA THR A 7 -12.99 -25.38 -5.24
C THR A 7 -13.05 -24.14 -4.35
N ALA A 8 -11.91 -23.48 -4.14
CA ALA A 8 -11.91 -22.13 -3.60
C ALA A 8 -12.82 -21.25 -4.50
N PRO A 9 -13.73 -20.44 -3.94
CA PRO A 9 -14.64 -19.65 -4.76
C PRO A 9 -13.83 -18.67 -5.63
N PRO A 10 -14.26 -18.42 -6.88
CA PRO A 10 -13.61 -17.43 -7.72
C PRO A 10 -13.71 -16.07 -7.04
N VAL A 11 -12.58 -15.49 -6.66
CA VAL A 11 -12.50 -14.11 -6.18
C VAL A 11 -12.80 -13.21 -7.38
N VAL A 12 -14.08 -12.90 -7.60
CA VAL A 12 -14.51 -11.83 -8.50
C VAL A 12 -14.29 -10.52 -7.75
N GLY A 13 -13.06 -10.01 -7.81
CA GLY A 13 -12.66 -8.75 -7.19
C GLY A 13 -11.82 -7.93 -8.16
N ARG A 14 -12.13 -6.63 -8.25
CA ARG A 14 -11.42 -5.59 -9.03
C ARG A 14 -9.92 -5.86 -9.13
N VAL A 15 -9.33 -5.64 -10.31
CA VAL A 15 -7.87 -5.70 -10.57
C VAL A 15 -7.12 -5.02 -9.42
N GLY A 16 -6.66 -5.82 -8.47
CA GLY A 16 -5.89 -5.38 -7.31
C GLY A 16 -4.44 -5.54 -7.66
N ARG A 17 -3.67 -4.45 -7.66
CA ARG A 17 -2.22 -4.57 -7.82
C ARG A 17 -1.66 -5.10 -6.52
N GLY A 18 -0.92 -6.21 -6.63
CA GLY A 18 -0.69 -7.19 -5.59
C GLY A 18 -0.30 -6.65 -4.21
N TRP A 19 -0.58 -7.46 -3.20
CA TRP A 19 -0.23 -7.20 -1.82
C TRP A 19 1.27 -6.92 -1.68
N LEU A 20 1.60 -5.72 -1.19
CA LEU A 20 2.96 -5.41 -0.77
C LEU A 20 3.19 -6.04 0.60
N GLN A 21 3.65 -7.28 0.61
CA GLN A 21 4.08 -7.97 1.84
C GLN A 21 5.57 -7.72 2.06
N LEU A 22 5.91 -7.12 3.20
CA LEU A 22 7.28 -7.06 3.68
C LEU A 22 7.53 -8.16 4.72
N PRO A 23 8.75 -8.73 4.77
CA PRO A 23 9.17 -9.59 5.88
C PRO A 23 8.95 -8.89 7.22
N ALA A 24 8.55 -9.65 8.24
CA ALA A 24 8.31 -9.12 9.57
C ALA A 24 9.57 -8.55 10.24
N ASP A 25 10.76 -8.88 9.74
CA ASP A 25 12.08 -8.44 10.20
C ASP A 25 12.72 -7.38 9.27
N ALA A 26 11.99 -6.91 8.25
CA ALA A 26 12.50 -5.87 7.36
C ALA A 26 12.90 -4.61 8.15
N GLY A 27 14.03 -4.00 7.78
CA GLY A 27 14.48 -2.77 8.41
C GLY A 27 13.58 -1.57 8.11
N ALA A 28 13.67 -0.52 8.93
CA ALA A 28 12.90 0.71 8.77
C ALA A 28 12.95 1.30 7.35
N GLY A 29 14.12 1.26 6.69
CA GLY A 29 14.28 1.75 5.31
C GLY A 29 13.45 0.99 4.27
N ALA A 30 13.26 -0.33 4.45
CA ALA A 30 12.42 -1.12 3.55
C ALA A 30 10.94 -0.74 3.71
N PHE A 31 10.47 -0.56 4.95
CA PHE A 31 9.14 -0.04 5.23
C PHE A 31 8.95 1.37 4.68
N ALA A 32 9.93 2.27 4.86
CA ALA A 32 9.88 3.63 4.33
C ALA A 32 9.76 3.62 2.80
N ASN A 33 10.49 2.76 2.10
CA ASN A 33 10.40 2.65 0.65
C ASN A 33 9.01 2.19 0.17
N GLN A 34 8.37 1.24 0.86
CA GLN A 34 7.01 0.82 0.50
C GLN A 34 5.97 1.91 0.79
N LEU A 35 6.09 2.60 1.93
CA LEU A 35 5.22 3.72 2.26
C LEU A 35 5.41 4.87 1.26
N LYS A 36 6.65 5.21 0.87
CA LYS A 36 6.93 6.20 -0.18
C LYS A 36 6.29 5.81 -1.51
N ARG A 37 6.34 4.53 -1.89
CA ARG A 37 5.69 4.04 -3.11
C ARG A 37 4.17 4.19 -3.03
N ALA A 38 3.56 3.86 -1.89
CA ALA A 38 2.14 4.05 -1.68
C ALA A 38 1.74 5.53 -1.75
N LEU A 39 2.53 6.42 -1.14
CA LEU A 39 2.33 7.87 -1.21
C LEU A 39 2.49 8.41 -2.63
N HIS A 40 3.46 7.90 -3.39
CA HIS A 40 3.65 8.25 -4.80
C HIS A 40 2.44 7.87 -5.65
N THR A 41 1.86 6.67 -5.43
CA THR A 41 0.60 6.27 -6.07
C THR A 41 -0.53 7.21 -5.71
N ILE A 42 -0.64 7.62 -4.44
CA ILE A 42 -1.64 8.59 -3.99
C ILE A 42 -1.49 9.90 -4.76
N GLU A 43 -0.28 10.46 -4.80
CA GLU A 43 0.02 11.72 -5.47
C GLU A 43 -0.26 11.68 -6.97
N CYS A 44 0.12 10.59 -7.65
CA CYS A 44 -0.18 10.44 -9.08
C CYS A 44 -1.69 10.40 -9.35
N ARG A 45 -2.47 9.82 -8.45
CA ARG A 45 -3.92 9.70 -8.61
C ARG A 45 -4.66 11.00 -8.32
N GLU A 46 -4.24 11.72 -7.29
CA GLU A 46 -4.81 13.04 -7.00
C GLU A 46 -4.56 14.04 -8.13
N LEU A 47 -3.40 13.97 -8.78
CA LEU A 47 -3.07 14.82 -9.93
C LEU A 47 -3.84 14.43 -11.20
N GLY A 48 -4.27 13.18 -11.31
CA GLY A 48 -4.76 12.61 -12.56
C GLY A 48 -3.63 12.28 -13.54
N PRO A 49 -3.91 11.45 -14.57
CA PRO A 49 -2.88 10.79 -15.36
C PRO A 49 -1.99 11.75 -16.15
N GLU A 50 -2.55 12.83 -16.68
CA GLU A 50 -1.82 13.79 -17.51
C GLU A 50 -0.85 14.63 -16.66
N ALA A 51 -1.34 15.26 -15.58
CA ALA A 51 -0.50 16.05 -14.68
C ALA A 51 0.52 15.18 -13.93
N ALA A 52 0.17 13.94 -13.59
CA ALA A 52 1.11 12.98 -13.00
C ALA A 52 2.25 12.66 -13.97
N ARG A 53 1.98 12.42 -15.26
CA ARG A 53 3.02 12.20 -16.28
C ARG A 53 3.89 13.44 -16.49
N GLN A 54 3.31 14.63 -16.48
CA GLN A 54 4.09 15.87 -16.60
C GLN A 54 5.03 16.06 -15.41
N ARG A 55 4.57 15.73 -14.19
CA ARG A 55 5.36 15.90 -12.96
C ARG A 55 6.40 14.79 -12.75
N PHE A 56 6.02 13.53 -12.96
CA PHE A 56 6.85 12.37 -12.60
C PHE A 56 7.40 11.61 -13.81
N GLY A 57 7.05 12.02 -15.03
CA GLY A 57 7.52 11.39 -16.27
C GLY A 57 7.17 9.91 -16.34
N GLN A 58 8.16 9.09 -16.73
CA GLN A 58 8.04 7.63 -16.80
C GLN A 58 7.75 6.94 -15.46
N PHE A 59 7.96 7.64 -14.34
CA PHE A 59 7.73 7.10 -13.00
C PHE A 59 6.29 7.34 -12.51
N ALA A 60 5.46 8.09 -13.25
CA ALA A 60 4.09 8.36 -12.85
C ALA A 60 3.27 7.06 -12.74
N ASP A 61 2.70 6.80 -11.56
CA ASP A 61 1.78 5.67 -11.37
C ASP A 61 0.36 6.07 -11.78
N VAL A 62 0.11 5.99 -13.08
CA VAL A 62 -1.19 6.33 -13.70
C VAL A 62 -2.11 5.13 -13.88
N GLN A 63 -1.70 3.96 -13.42
CA GLN A 63 -2.46 2.74 -13.59
C GLN A 63 -3.65 2.69 -12.61
N GLU A 64 -4.78 2.23 -13.11
CA GLU A 64 -5.99 2.04 -12.33
C GLU A 64 -5.85 0.84 -11.37
N GLY A 65 -6.82 0.68 -10.47
CA GLY A 65 -6.90 -0.43 -9.51
C GLY A 65 -6.63 -0.06 -8.06
N HIS A 66 -6.80 -1.03 -7.16
CA HIS A 66 -6.59 -0.83 -5.73
C HIS A 66 -5.17 -1.25 -5.35
N VAL A 67 -4.54 -0.46 -4.47
CA VAL A 67 -3.25 -0.80 -3.83
C VAL A 67 -3.51 -1.09 -2.37
N PHE A 68 -3.11 -2.28 -1.93
CA PHE A 68 -3.26 -2.71 -0.55
C PHE A 68 -1.89 -2.80 0.10
N LEU A 69 -1.73 -2.10 1.21
CA LEU A 69 -0.53 -2.15 2.04
C LEU A 69 -0.92 -2.73 3.41
N SER A 70 -0.48 -3.95 3.70
CA SER A 70 -0.76 -4.59 4.99
C SER A 70 0.34 -4.24 5.97
N LEU A 71 0.01 -3.40 6.95
CA LEU A 71 0.93 -2.99 8.00
C LEU A 71 0.15 -2.69 9.28
N VAL A 72 0.76 -2.96 10.42
CA VAL A 72 0.23 -2.55 11.72
C VAL A 72 1.00 -1.31 12.16
N PRO A 73 0.46 -0.09 11.98
CA PRO A 73 1.22 1.14 12.17
C PRO A 73 1.83 1.23 13.56
N GLU A 74 1.08 0.83 14.59
CA GLU A 74 1.47 0.90 15.99
C GLU A 74 2.66 -0.01 16.27
N ARG A 75 2.65 -1.24 15.72
CA ARG A 75 3.78 -2.17 15.87
C ARG A 75 5.02 -1.69 15.13
N LEU A 76 4.85 -1.13 13.94
CA LEU A 76 5.96 -0.62 13.15
C LEU A 76 6.63 0.58 13.85
N LEU A 77 5.82 1.53 14.36
CA LEU A 77 6.30 2.70 15.07
C LEU A 77 6.89 2.35 16.45
N ALA A 78 6.36 1.36 17.16
CA ALA A 78 6.94 0.86 18.40
C ALA A 78 8.31 0.20 18.17
N ARG A 79 8.51 -0.44 17.01
CA ARG A 79 9.79 -1.07 16.64
C ARG A 79 10.85 -0.07 16.18
N HIS A 80 10.45 1.06 15.61
CA HIS A 80 11.33 2.09 15.08
C HIS A 80 10.95 3.49 15.61
N PRO A 81 11.00 3.72 16.93
CA PRO A 81 10.47 4.93 17.55
C PRO A 81 11.23 6.21 17.13
N GLU A 82 12.53 6.09 16.83
CA GLU A 82 13.38 7.18 16.35
C GLU A 82 13.14 7.55 14.87
N HIS A 83 12.41 6.73 14.10
CA HIS A 83 12.29 6.92 12.66
C HIS A 83 11.09 7.82 12.30
N ALA A 84 11.26 9.14 12.51
CA ALA A 84 10.23 10.15 12.27
C ALA A 84 9.59 10.06 10.87
N GLU A 85 10.39 9.75 9.85
CA GLU A 85 9.92 9.58 8.47
C GLU A 85 8.82 8.50 8.35
N LEU A 86 8.91 7.39 9.09
CA LEU A 86 7.87 6.35 9.05
C LEU A 86 6.54 6.88 9.59
N ARG A 87 6.59 7.68 10.65
CA ARG A 87 5.41 8.30 11.26
C ARG A 87 4.75 9.26 10.29
N ASP A 88 5.54 10.10 9.63
CA ASP A 88 5.03 11.07 8.66
C ASP A 88 4.42 10.39 7.44
N LEU A 89 5.08 9.35 6.91
CA LEU A 89 4.57 8.59 5.77
C LEU A 89 3.28 7.83 6.12
N ILE A 90 3.23 7.15 7.27
CA ILE A 90 2.01 6.47 7.75
C ILE A 90 0.86 7.47 7.86
N ARG A 91 1.10 8.63 8.49
CA ARG A 91 0.08 9.68 8.64
C ARG A 91 -0.43 10.15 7.29
N ALA A 92 0.47 10.52 6.37
CA ALA A 92 0.10 11.03 5.06
C ALA A 92 -0.73 10.01 4.25
N ILE A 93 -0.36 8.72 4.32
CA ILE A 93 -1.10 7.64 3.66
C ILE A 93 -2.44 7.39 4.35
N GLY A 94 -2.51 7.45 5.68
CA GLY A 94 -3.76 7.31 6.42
C GLY A 94 -4.78 8.41 6.09
N GLU A 95 -4.31 9.65 5.94
CA GLU A 95 -5.16 10.82 5.64
C GLU A 95 -5.67 10.82 4.20
N ARG A 96 -4.84 10.41 3.23
CA ARG A 96 -5.14 10.55 1.80
C ARG A 96 -5.48 9.23 1.10
N GLY A 97 -4.91 8.12 1.56
CA GLY A 97 -5.01 6.81 0.93
C GLY A 97 -6.43 6.31 0.67
N PRO A 98 -7.36 6.40 1.65
CA PRO A 98 -8.75 5.98 1.45
C PRO A 98 -9.45 6.70 0.29
N ALA A 99 -9.07 7.93 -0.01
CA ALA A 99 -9.66 8.72 -1.09
C ALA A 99 -9.21 8.28 -2.49
N VAL A 100 -8.09 7.55 -2.62
CA VAL A 100 -7.45 7.25 -3.91
C VAL A 100 -7.06 5.77 -4.07
N ASN A 101 -7.80 4.89 -3.42
CA ASN A 101 -7.67 3.43 -3.49
C ASN A 101 -6.33 2.89 -2.96
N VAL A 102 -5.78 3.52 -1.91
CA VAL A 102 -4.67 2.96 -1.13
C VAL A 102 -5.18 2.65 0.28
N THR A 103 -5.26 1.36 0.62
CA THR A 103 -5.76 0.93 1.92
C THR A 103 -4.63 0.38 2.78
N LEU A 104 -4.50 0.92 4.00
CA LEU A 104 -3.68 0.34 5.05
C LEU A 104 -4.49 -0.76 5.75
N VAL A 105 -4.09 -2.01 5.60
CA VAL A 105 -4.70 -3.11 6.34
C VAL A 105 -4.02 -3.18 7.70
N SER A 106 -4.71 -2.68 8.72
CA SER A 106 -4.40 -3.03 10.10
C SER A 106 -4.76 -4.50 10.28
N SER A 107 -3.84 -5.35 10.73
CA SER A 107 -4.23 -6.69 11.16
C SER A 107 -5.15 -6.50 12.37
N MET A 108 -6.46 -6.63 12.16
CA MET A 108 -7.35 -6.95 13.27
C MET A 108 -6.88 -8.28 13.85
N THR A 109 -6.92 -8.30 15.18
CA THR A 109 -6.26 -9.23 16.09
C THR A 109 -6.54 -10.69 15.79
#